data_AF-A0A7V6TKD1-F1
#
_entry.id   AF-A0A7V6TKD1-F1
#
_cell.length_a   1.000
_cell.length_b   1.000
_cell.length_c   1.000
_cell.angle_alpha   90.00
_cell.angle_beta   90.00
_cell.angle_gamma   90.00
#
_symmetry.space_group_name_H-M   'P 1'
#
loop_
_entity.id
_entity.type
_entity.pdbx_description
1 polymer ?
#
loop_
_entity_poly.entity_id
_entity_poly.type
_entity_poly.pdbx_seq_one_letter_code
_entity_poly.pdbx_strand_id
1 'polypeptide(L)'
;MDTYVDLQIGDRIYFSKTNSFYTLNSKPNVSSTPRNYRYSCRFEGALHEFEKVQVFLDTVTETKTYRDYSFSLTGTAKTFLQFIIENLERAGYSYELGTYETTEPVTIQFNNWNVREAINEITGTLGIEWCMVGNTLHFKKVSSELAYVFMVGRYNGFTSLERTRLQSKELYTVVYGYGGTQNLPPRETYDSTTLFENRLMFPGVDGESKLTNNVELYGRRETVQEFPDIIPEYTGTVQTLSSLYTFTDTGIDFDINEQLISGLEPKVTFLSGSLMGLSFGITVVDGNTITLTPITEESGTYPNATIKMTVGDTYKIYDIQMPDSYIVAAQDRLRQATQDFLDDYSIPADVYTAQVDEEYLRINEIELSLGIMIRIVNEEFGIDNMYEIKDLQRNINNEYKYTIGFGEKMPSGLISSIKNNNFTQKQTIYNINRTMVTSNEVTNIIGGETPTWEQL
;
A
#
# COMPACT_ATOMS: atom_id res chain seq x y z
N MET A 1 44.85 22.13 11.85
CA MET A 1 44.03 23.10 11.11
C MET A 1 42.82 22.33 10.67
N ASP A 2 41.65 22.65 11.20
CA ASP A 2 40.40 22.03 10.78
C ASP A 2 40.03 22.66 9.43
N THR A 3 40.40 21.96 8.36
CA THR A 3 40.12 22.40 7.00
C THR A 3 38.61 22.27 6.77
N TYR A 4 37.97 23.34 6.30
CA TYR A 4 36.59 23.27 5.84
C TYR A 4 36.48 22.22 4.72
N VAL A 5 35.59 21.25 4.92
CA VAL A 5 35.23 20.25 3.91
C VAL A 5 33.95 20.72 3.23
N ASP A 6 34.01 20.88 1.90
CA ASP A 6 32.86 21.24 1.08
C ASP A 6 32.12 19.98 0.64
N LEU A 7 31.18 19.52 1.46
CA LEU A 7 30.35 18.36 1.13
C LEU A 7 29.29 18.76 0.10
N GLN A 8 29.22 18.01 -1.00
CA GLN A 8 28.34 18.29 -2.15
C GLN A 8 27.21 17.28 -2.28
N ILE A 9 26.13 17.71 -2.94
CA ILE A 9 25.03 16.81 -3.31
C ILE A 9 25.60 15.74 -4.24
N GLY A 10 25.35 14.48 -3.91
CA GLY A 10 25.92 13.33 -4.61
C GLY A 10 27.11 12.68 -3.90
N ASP A 11 27.67 13.30 -2.86
CA ASP A 11 28.68 12.65 -2.02
C ASP A 11 28.11 11.38 -1.38
N ARG A 12 28.93 10.33 -1.26
CA ARG A 12 28.49 9.01 -0.78
C ARG A 12 29.32 8.53 0.40
N ILE A 13 28.66 7.81 1.30
CA ILE A 13 29.31 7.00 2.33
C ILE A 13 28.99 5.53 2.09
N TYR A 14 29.96 4.65 2.33
CA TYR A 14 29.75 3.21 2.35
C TYR A 14 29.61 2.76 3.80
N PHE A 15 28.50 2.07 4.11
CA PHE A 15 28.29 1.47 5.42
C PHE A 15 28.42 -0.04 5.31
N SER A 16 29.52 -0.57 5.85
CA SER A 16 29.89 -1.99 5.71
C SER A 16 28.85 -2.95 6.30
N LYS A 17 28.14 -2.53 7.36
CA LYS A 17 27.13 -3.37 8.03
C LYS A 17 25.89 -3.63 7.18
N THR A 18 25.48 -2.68 6.34
CA THR A 18 24.38 -2.88 5.38
C THR A 18 24.89 -3.18 3.98
N ASN A 19 26.22 -3.27 3.81
CA ASN A 19 26.89 -3.42 2.52
C ASN A 19 26.37 -2.46 1.44
N SER A 20 26.02 -1.23 1.85
CA SER A 20 25.29 -0.30 1.00
C SER A 20 25.92 1.09 1.01
N PHE A 21 25.77 1.77 -0.12
CA PHE A 21 26.10 3.19 -0.24
C PHE A 21 24.89 4.05 0.13
N TYR A 22 25.16 5.14 0.85
CA TYR A 22 24.19 6.18 1.17
C TYR A 22 24.65 7.49 0.56
N THR A 23 23.73 8.23 -0.06
CA THR A 23 24.02 9.42 -0.86
C THR A 23 23.51 10.67 -0.15
N LEU A 24 24.29 11.76 -0.20
CA LEU A 24 23.89 13.07 0.29
C LEU A 24 23.00 13.75 -0.75
N ASN A 25 21.69 13.73 -0.55
CA ASN A 25 20.72 14.32 -1.48
C ASN A 25 20.34 15.77 -1.15
N SER A 26 20.77 16.28 0.01
CA SER A 26 20.51 17.64 0.47
C SER A 26 21.78 18.27 1.03
N LYS A 27 21.87 19.61 0.96
CA LYS A 27 23.01 20.32 1.53
C LYS A 27 23.04 20.14 3.06
N PRO A 28 24.21 19.88 3.65
CA PRO A 28 24.31 19.69 5.09
C PRO A 28 24.13 21.00 5.84
N ASN A 29 23.61 20.92 7.06
CA ASN A 29 23.64 22.06 7.97
C ASN A 29 25.04 22.19 8.56
N VAL A 30 25.68 23.35 8.40
CA VAL A 30 27.05 23.60 8.87
C VAL A 30 27.04 24.75 9.87
N SER A 31 27.53 24.48 11.09
CA SER A 31 27.83 25.52 12.06
C SER A 31 29.34 25.71 12.17
N SER A 32 29.80 26.94 12.02
CA SER A 32 31.21 27.34 12.10
C SER A 32 31.51 28.00 13.44
N THR A 33 32.57 27.59 14.11
CA THR A 33 33.16 28.31 15.25
C THR A 33 34.62 28.67 14.93
N PRO A 34 35.28 29.57 15.68
CA PRO A 34 36.67 29.95 15.41
C PRO A 34 37.69 28.81 15.44
N ARG A 35 37.32 27.63 15.95
CA ARG A 35 38.23 26.48 16.09
C ARG A 35 37.76 25.22 15.38
N ASN A 36 36.50 25.12 14.97
CA ASN A 36 35.97 23.91 14.34
C ASN A 36 34.75 24.20 13.46
N TYR A 37 34.48 23.25 12.56
CA TYR A 37 33.24 23.17 11.80
C TYR A 37 32.47 21.94 12.27
N ARG A 38 31.16 22.08 12.49
CA ARG A 38 30.28 20.97 12.79
C ARG A 38 29.26 20.83 11.66
N TYR A 39 29.20 19.62 11.11
CA TYR A 39 28.33 19.24 10.02
C TYR A 39 27.21 18.34 10.55
N SER A 40 25.98 18.63 10.16
CA SER A 40 24.83 17.75 10.33
C SER A 40 24.36 17.32 8.95
N CYS A 41 24.73 16.11 8.55
CA CYS A 41 24.47 15.56 7.23
C CYS A 41 23.44 14.43 7.32
N ARG A 42 22.61 14.29 6.29
CA ARG A 42 21.70 13.16 6.13
C ARG A 42 22.04 12.44 4.83
N PHE A 43 22.58 11.25 4.96
CA PHE A 43 22.84 10.36 3.83
C PHE A 43 21.67 9.38 3.69
N GLU A 44 21.14 9.28 2.49
CA GLU A 44 19.92 8.55 2.18
C GLU A 44 20.25 7.28 1.38
N GLY A 45 19.55 6.19 1.70
CA GLY A 45 19.76 4.89 1.05
C GLY A 45 19.02 4.75 -0.28
N ALA A 46 19.10 3.55 -0.86
CA ALA A 46 18.56 3.18 -2.17
C ALA A 46 17.11 3.63 -2.44
N LEU A 47 16.22 3.61 -1.43
CA LEU A 47 14.83 4.03 -1.58
C LEU A 47 14.66 5.50 -2.02
N HIS A 48 15.60 6.37 -1.69
CA HIS A 48 15.55 7.77 -2.12
C HIS A 48 16.05 7.94 -3.56
N GLU A 49 16.75 6.94 -4.11
CA GLU A 49 17.06 6.91 -5.55
C GLU A 49 15.80 6.64 -6.38
N PHE A 50 14.82 5.90 -5.85
CA PHE A 50 13.52 5.69 -6.52
C PHE A 50 12.71 6.99 -6.65
N GLU A 51 12.88 7.94 -5.73
CA GLU A 51 12.25 9.27 -5.85
C GLU A 51 12.81 10.09 -7.02
N LYS A 52 14.02 9.79 -7.49
CA LYS A 52 14.70 10.52 -8.57
C LYS A 52 14.30 10.01 -9.95
N VAL A 53 13.65 8.87 -10.05
CA VAL A 53 13.29 8.23 -11.33
C VAL A 53 11.82 8.40 -11.61
N GLN A 54 11.50 9.07 -12.72
CA GLN A 54 10.14 9.18 -13.24
C GLN A 54 9.73 7.90 -13.98
N VAL A 55 8.45 7.55 -13.88
CA VAL A 55 7.87 6.40 -14.58
C VAL A 55 7.31 6.85 -15.92
N PHE A 56 7.64 6.12 -16.98
CA PHE A 56 7.09 6.32 -18.32
C PHE A 56 6.65 5.00 -18.93
N LEU A 57 5.69 5.07 -19.85
CA LEU A 57 5.33 3.98 -20.73
C LEU A 57 5.88 4.26 -22.13
N ASP A 58 6.72 3.36 -22.64
CA ASP A 58 7.23 3.43 -24.01
C ASP A 58 6.37 2.56 -24.94
N THR A 59 5.63 3.20 -25.85
CA THR A 59 4.77 2.52 -26.83
C THR A 59 5.46 2.51 -28.19
N VAL A 60 5.82 1.33 -28.70
CA VAL A 60 6.46 1.17 -30.01
C VAL A 60 5.39 0.87 -31.07
N THR A 61 5.25 1.75 -32.05
CA THR A 61 4.49 1.50 -33.29
C THR A 61 5.43 1.08 -34.42
N GLU A 62 4.86 0.66 -35.56
CA GLU A 62 5.65 0.29 -36.75
C GLU A 62 6.60 1.41 -37.23
N THR A 63 6.31 2.67 -36.89
CA THR A 63 7.01 3.84 -37.42
C THR A 63 7.72 4.67 -36.35
N LYS A 64 7.33 4.57 -35.08
CA LYS A 64 7.83 5.45 -34.02
C LYS A 64 7.66 4.86 -32.62
N THR A 65 8.56 5.23 -31.70
CA THR A 65 8.37 5.03 -30.25
C THR A 65 7.81 6.31 -29.62
N TYR A 66 6.72 6.17 -28.88
CA TYR A 66 6.11 7.20 -28.04
C TYR A 66 6.49 6.97 -26.59
N ARG A 67 6.62 8.05 -25.81
CA ARG A 67 6.93 8.00 -24.39
C ARG A 67 5.93 8.85 -23.64
N ASP A 68 5.05 8.19 -22.90
CA ASP A 68 3.95 8.83 -22.21
C ASP A 68 4.23 8.87 -20.69
N TYR A 69 3.92 10.03 -20.09
CA TYR A 69 4.03 10.26 -18.64
C TYR A 69 2.67 10.12 -17.93
N SER A 70 1.59 10.01 -18.70
CA SER A 70 0.22 9.83 -18.25
C SER A 70 -0.42 8.73 -19.08
N PHE A 71 -0.75 7.60 -18.47
CA PHE A 71 -1.26 6.42 -19.16
C PHE A 71 -2.02 5.50 -18.20
N SER A 72 -2.90 4.68 -18.76
CA SER A 72 -3.53 3.58 -18.04
C SER A 72 -2.72 2.31 -18.28
N LEU A 73 -2.41 1.55 -17.24
CA LEU A 73 -1.79 0.24 -17.37
C LEU A 73 -2.61 -0.79 -16.60
N THR A 74 -3.05 -1.82 -17.31
CA THR A 74 -3.72 -2.99 -16.72
C THR A 74 -2.70 -4.10 -16.53
N GLY A 75 -2.62 -4.67 -15.34
CA GLY A 75 -1.66 -5.72 -15.06
C GLY A 75 -1.84 -6.40 -13.71
N THR A 76 -1.12 -7.50 -13.53
CA THR A 76 -1.00 -8.20 -12.23
C THR A 76 0.22 -7.68 -11.47
N ALA A 77 0.41 -8.08 -10.21
CA ALA A 77 1.61 -7.76 -9.43
C ALA A 77 2.91 -8.06 -10.19
N LYS A 78 2.96 -9.16 -10.97
CA LYS A 78 4.09 -9.49 -11.83
C LYS A 78 4.33 -8.43 -12.90
N THR A 79 3.28 -8.05 -13.64
CA THR A 79 3.33 -7.07 -14.73
C THR A 79 3.85 -5.74 -14.21
N PHE A 80 3.31 -5.28 -13.08
CA PHE A 80 3.72 -4.02 -12.48
C PHE A 80 5.14 -4.06 -11.91
N LEU A 81 5.54 -5.16 -11.25
CA LEU A 81 6.91 -5.31 -10.75
C LEU A 81 7.92 -5.22 -11.90
N GLN A 82 7.65 -5.92 -13.00
CA GLN A 82 8.49 -5.88 -14.19
C GLN A 82 8.55 -4.46 -14.78
N PHE A 83 7.41 -3.79 -14.91
CA PHE A 83 7.34 -2.41 -15.41
C PHE A 83 8.17 -1.41 -14.58
N ILE A 84 8.20 -1.59 -13.25
CA ILE A 84 9.03 -0.78 -12.36
C ILE A 84 10.52 -1.04 -12.59
N ILE A 85 10.93 -2.30 -12.70
CA ILE A 85 12.33 -2.66 -12.96
C ILE A 85 12.79 -2.09 -14.31
N GLU A 86 11.98 -2.21 -15.36
CA GLU A 86 12.29 -1.65 -16.69
C GLU A 86 12.48 -0.12 -16.63
N ASN A 87 11.69 0.60 -15.83
CA ASN A 87 11.85 2.04 -15.64
C ASN A 87 13.11 2.42 -14.84
N LEU A 88 13.52 1.59 -13.88
CA LEU A 88 14.77 1.75 -13.14
C LEU A 88 15.99 1.49 -14.05
N GLU A 89 15.95 0.44 -14.86
CA GLU A 89 16.97 0.12 -15.86
C GLU A 89 17.12 1.24 -16.89
N ARG A 90 16.00 1.81 -17.37
CA ARG A 90 15.99 2.98 -18.26
C ARG A 90 16.74 4.18 -17.67
N ALA A 91 16.70 4.34 -16.35
CA ALA A 91 17.40 5.42 -15.65
C ALA A 91 18.86 5.07 -15.29
N GLY A 92 19.35 3.90 -15.70
CA GLY A 92 20.73 3.45 -15.48
C GLY A 92 20.95 2.75 -14.14
N TYR A 93 19.88 2.38 -13.43
CA TYR A 93 19.97 1.57 -12.23
C TYR A 93 19.84 0.09 -12.58
N SER A 94 20.75 -0.74 -12.06
CA SER A 94 20.58 -2.18 -12.14
C SER A 94 19.82 -2.59 -10.88
N TYR A 95 18.56 -3.02 -10.99
CA TYR A 95 17.80 -3.67 -9.92
C TYR A 95 17.22 -4.97 -10.47
N GLU A 96 17.08 -5.99 -9.63
CA GLU A 96 16.60 -7.30 -10.05
C GLU A 96 15.13 -7.50 -9.71
N LEU A 97 14.42 -8.20 -10.61
CA LEU A 97 13.05 -8.63 -10.37
C LEU A 97 13.01 -9.74 -9.33
N GLY A 98 12.33 -9.50 -8.21
CA GLY A 98 12.13 -10.46 -7.14
C GLY A 98 10.85 -11.28 -7.26
N THR A 99 10.43 -11.82 -6.13
CA THR A 99 9.18 -12.58 -6.01
C THR A 99 7.98 -11.65 -5.90
N TYR A 100 6.82 -12.15 -6.31
CA TYR A 100 5.54 -11.44 -6.31
C TYR A 100 4.41 -12.35 -5.85
N GLU A 101 3.35 -11.76 -5.30
CA GLU A 101 2.11 -12.45 -5.00
C GLU A 101 1.25 -12.65 -6.26
N THR A 102 0.39 -13.67 -6.25
CA THR A 102 -0.56 -13.89 -7.36
C THR A 102 -1.76 -12.99 -7.12
N THR A 103 -2.01 -12.06 -8.03
CA THR A 103 -3.11 -11.11 -7.94
C THR A 103 -3.95 -11.15 -9.21
N GLU A 104 -5.21 -10.77 -9.08
CA GLU A 104 -6.05 -10.42 -10.23
C GLU A 104 -5.48 -9.17 -10.93
N PRO A 105 -5.75 -8.99 -12.23
CA PRO A 105 -5.35 -7.78 -12.95
C PRO A 105 -6.17 -6.58 -12.51
N VAL A 106 -5.49 -5.45 -12.31
CA VAL A 106 -6.11 -4.16 -12.02
C VAL A 106 -5.61 -3.11 -13.00
N THR A 107 -6.45 -2.11 -13.30
CA THR A 107 -6.07 -0.95 -14.11
C THR A 107 -5.67 0.20 -13.21
N ILE A 108 -4.44 0.70 -13.36
CA ILE A 108 -3.92 1.84 -12.62
C ILE A 108 -3.67 2.99 -13.59
N GLN A 109 -4.09 4.19 -13.16
CA GLN A 109 -3.89 5.44 -13.89
C GLN A 109 -2.61 6.12 -13.40
N PHE A 110 -1.54 6.03 -14.19
CA PHE A 110 -0.28 6.69 -13.89
C PHE A 110 -0.35 8.13 -14.37
N ASN A 111 0.10 9.07 -13.54
CA ASN A 111 0.16 10.48 -13.92
C ASN A 111 1.35 11.18 -13.26
N ASN A 112 2.47 11.27 -13.99
CA ASN A 112 3.68 11.97 -13.56
C ASN A 112 4.20 11.49 -12.20
N TRP A 113 4.22 10.17 -11.99
CA TRP A 113 4.70 9.55 -10.76
C TRP A 113 6.18 9.19 -10.84
N ASN A 114 6.89 9.35 -9.72
CA ASN A 114 8.19 8.71 -9.55
C ASN A 114 8.03 7.22 -9.17
N VAL A 115 9.13 6.45 -9.25
CA VAL A 115 9.10 5.00 -8.96
C VAL A 115 8.60 4.70 -7.54
N ARG A 116 8.94 5.52 -6.54
CA ARG A 116 8.46 5.29 -5.16
C ARG A 116 6.95 5.49 -5.05
N GLU A 117 6.42 6.55 -5.64
CA GLU A 117 4.98 6.82 -5.70
C GLU A 117 4.26 5.69 -6.42
N ALA A 118 4.76 5.29 -7.60
CA ALA A 118 4.19 4.19 -8.37
C ALA A 118 4.14 2.89 -7.55
N ILE A 119 5.24 2.49 -6.88
CA ILE A 119 5.24 1.28 -6.03
C ILE A 119 4.17 1.38 -4.94
N ASN A 120 4.06 2.52 -4.25
CA ASN A 120 3.08 2.69 -3.17
C ASN A 120 1.63 2.61 -3.68
N GLU A 121 1.32 3.26 -4.81
CA GLU A 121 -0.01 3.22 -5.41
C GLU A 121 -0.34 1.82 -5.96
N ILE A 122 0.61 1.15 -6.61
CA ILE A 122 0.46 -0.21 -7.11
C ILE A 122 0.18 -1.18 -5.97
N THR A 123 1.03 -1.17 -4.94
CA THR A 123 0.92 -2.10 -3.80
C THR A 123 -0.33 -1.82 -2.96
N GLY A 124 -0.69 -0.54 -2.79
CA GLY A 124 -1.93 -0.12 -2.15
C GLY A 124 -3.18 -0.57 -2.92
N THR A 125 -3.19 -0.41 -4.25
CA THR A 125 -4.32 -0.84 -5.10
C THR A 125 -4.47 -2.36 -5.12
N LEU A 126 -3.35 -3.10 -5.14
CA LEU A 126 -3.36 -4.56 -5.13
C LEU A 126 -3.54 -5.17 -3.72
N GLY A 127 -3.48 -4.37 -2.67
CA GLY A 127 -3.55 -4.85 -1.28
C GLY A 127 -2.36 -5.74 -0.87
N ILE A 128 -1.19 -5.55 -1.49
CA ILE A 128 0.02 -6.34 -1.24
C ILE A 128 1.11 -5.50 -0.58
N GLU A 129 2.09 -6.15 0.05
CA GLU A 129 3.28 -5.49 0.59
C GLU A 129 4.48 -5.63 -0.37
N TRP A 130 5.50 -4.78 -0.17
CA TRP A 130 6.74 -4.86 -0.93
C TRP A 130 7.96 -4.76 -0.03
N CYS A 131 9.07 -5.36 -0.44
CA CYS A 131 10.35 -5.26 0.26
C CYS A 131 11.54 -5.26 -0.69
N MET A 132 12.66 -4.74 -0.20
CA MET A 132 13.94 -4.75 -0.90
C MET A 132 14.92 -5.66 -0.17
N VAL A 133 15.48 -6.64 -0.87
CA VAL A 133 16.55 -7.50 -0.35
C VAL A 133 17.79 -7.27 -1.21
N GLY A 134 18.75 -6.53 -0.66
CA GLY A 134 19.91 -6.07 -1.42
C GLY A 134 19.47 -5.21 -2.61
N ASN A 135 19.60 -5.75 -3.81
CA ASN A 135 19.29 -5.06 -5.06
C ASN A 135 18.07 -5.66 -5.79
N THR A 136 17.31 -6.51 -5.10
CA THR A 136 16.15 -7.20 -5.65
C THR A 136 14.88 -6.64 -5.03
N LEU A 137 13.91 -6.24 -5.87
CA LEU A 137 12.60 -5.71 -5.45
C LEU A 137 11.55 -6.82 -5.47
N HIS A 138 10.83 -6.99 -4.35
CA HIS A 138 9.79 -8.00 -4.20
C HIS A 138 8.44 -7.33 -3.97
N PHE A 139 7.39 -7.81 -4.65
CA PHE A 139 5.97 -7.47 -4.39
C PHE A 139 5.33 -8.60 -3.59
N LYS A 140 5.96 -8.92 -2.47
CA LYS A 140 5.56 -9.96 -1.54
C LYS A 140 6.13 -9.64 -0.17
N LYS A 141 5.40 -9.99 0.88
CA LYS A 141 5.93 -9.95 2.25
C LYS A 141 7.06 -10.97 2.44
N VAL A 142 8.21 -10.51 2.90
CA VAL A 142 9.29 -11.37 3.43
C VAL A 142 9.31 -11.16 4.93
N SER A 143 8.63 -12.03 5.68
CA SER A 143 8.73 -12.05 7.14
C SER A 143 9.59 -13.24 7.57
N SER A 144 10.43 -13.01 8.57
CA SER A 144 11.17 -14.05 9.28
C SER A 144 10.92 -13.89 10.77
N GLU A 145 10.82 -15.01 11.48
CA GLU A 145 10.52 -14.99 12.91
C GLU A 145 11.80 -15.19 13.72
N LEU A 146 11.99 -14.36 14.75
CA LEU A 146 12.95 -14.63 15.81
C LEU A 146 12.23 -15.37 16.94
N ALA A 147 12.79 -16.51 17.34
CA ALA A 147 12.28 -17.32 18.45
C ALA A 147 12.47 -16.69 19.85
N TYR A 148 12.97 -15.45 19.92
CA TYR A 148 13.22 -14.75 21.18
C TYR A 148 11.97 -14.02 21.67
N VAL A 149 11.78 -14.05 22.98
CA VAL A 149 10.74 -13.29 23.67
C VAL A 149 11.36 -12.03 24.25
N PHE A 150 10.77 -10.88 23.94
CA PHE A 150 11.19 -9.58 24.44
C PHE A 150 10.20 -9.08 25.49
N MET A 151 10.72 -8.67 26.63
CA MET A 151 10.00 -8.10 27.76
C MET A 151 10.75 -6.87 28.28
N VAL A 152 10.03 -6.03 29.02
CA VAL A 152 10.65 -4.91 29.72
C VAL A 152 11.38 -5.42 30.95
N GLY A 153 12.67 -5.13 31.04
CA GLY A 153 13.53 -5.53 32.15
C GLY A 153 14.95 -5.82 31.70
N ARG A 154 15.90 -5.67 32.65
CA ARG A 154 17.32 -5.95 32.39
C ARG A 154 17.50 -7.41 31.98
N TYR A 155 18.22 -7.64 30.88
CA TYR A 155 18.43 -8.96 30.25
C TYR A 155 17.17 -9.64 29.70
N ASN A 156 16.07 -8.90 29.51
CA ASN A 156 14.82 -9.47 28.98
C ASN A 156 14.43 -8.92 27.61
N GLY A 157 15.25 -8.07 27.00
CA GLY A 157 15.02 -7.56 25.65
C GLY A 157 14.86 -6.05 25.58
N PHE A 158 14.01 -5.44 26.43
CA PHE A 158 13.76 -3.99 26.40
C PHE A 158 14.15 -3.31 27.71
N THR A 159 14.78 -2.14 27.60
CA THR A 159 15.00 -1.23 28.74
C THR A 159 13.77 -0.36 29.01
N SER A 160 13.05 0.03 27.96
CA SER A 160 11.78 0.76 28.06
C SER A 160 10.86 0.43 26.89
N LEU A 161 9.55 0.51 27.14
CA LEU A 161 8.51 0.37 26.14
C LEU A 161 7.52 1.53 26.29
N GLU A 162 7.31 2.28 25.21
CA GLU A 162 6.34 3.37 25.14
C GLU A 162 5.18 2.97 24.22
N ARG A 163 3.95 3.19 24.66
CA ARG A 163 2.73 3.03 23.86
C ARG A 163 2.20 4.41 23.47
N THR A 164 2.09 4.63 22.17
CA THR A 164 1.52 5.86 21.60
C THR A 164 0.33 5.50 20.74
N ARG A 165 -0.80 6.16 20.99
CA ARG A 165 -1.99 6.00 20.14
C ARG A 165 -1.71 6.64 18.78
N LEU A 166 -1.97 5.89 17.71
CA LEU A 166 -1.95 6.43 16.37
C LEU A 166 -3.14 7.39 16.20
N GLN A 167 -2.92 8.70 16.36
CA GLN A 167 -4.00 9.69 16.26
C GLN A 167 -4.66 9.72 14.87
N SER A 168 -3.97 9.23 13.84
CA SER A 168 -4.42 9.26 12.45
C SER A 168 -5.29 8.08 12.01
N LYS A 169 -5.52 7.06 12.86
CA LYS A 169 -6.40 5.93 12.51
C LYS A 169 -7.75 6.12 13.20
N GLU A 170 -8.76 6.22 12.37
CA GLU A 170 -10.15 6.27 12.80
C GLU A 170 -10.53 4.93 13.44
N LEU A 171 -11.41 4.98 14.43
CA LEU A 171 -11.89 3.82 15.18
C LEU A 171 -13.37 3.65 14.88
N TYR A 172 -13.75 2.53 14.28
CA TYR A 172 -15.11 2.23 13.85
C TYR A 172 -15.60 0.94 14.51
N THR A 173 -16.73 1.01 15.20
CA THR A 173 -17.35 -0.14 15.87
C THR A 173 -18.62 -0.61 15.15
N VAL A 174 -19.09 0.15 14.18
CA VAL A 174 -20.23 -0.16 13.31
C VAL A 174 -19.84 0.25 11.88
N VAL A 175 -19.86 -0.71 10.95
CA VAL A 175 -19.53 -0.46 9.54
C VAL A 175 -20.72 -0.85 8.69
N TYR A 176 -21.18 0.09 7.86
CA TYR A 176 -22.15 -0.14 6.80
C TYR A 176 -21.41 -0.46 5.50
N GLY A 177 -21.49 -1.70 5.03
CA GLY A 177 -20.77 -2.18 3.86
C GLY A 177 -21.67 -2.23 2.62
N TYR A 178 -21.23 -1.62 1.52
CA TYR A 178 -21.97 -1.64 0.25
C TYR A 178 -21.06 -2.00 -0.93
N GLY A 179 -21.54 -2.89 -1.81
CA GLY A 179 -20.78 -3.33 -2.98
C GLY A 179 -20.96 -2.44 -4.19
N GLY A 180 -20.72 -2.97 -5.39
CA GLY A 180 -20.96 -2.28 -6.65
C GLY A 180 -22.42 -2.27 -7.09
N THR A 181 -22.69 -1.55 -8.18
CA THR A 181 -24.03 -1.39 -8.79
C THR A 181 -24.22 -2.21 -10.07
N GLN A 182 -23.14 -2.83 -10.57
CA GLN A 182 -23.16 -3.59 -11.80
C GLN A 182 -23.68 -5.01 -11.58
N ASN A 183 -24.19 -5.59 -12.66
CA ASN A 183 -24.68 -6.96 -12.75
C ASN A 183 -25.82 -7.34 -11.78
N LEU A 184 -26.51 -6.33 -11.23
CA LEU A 184 -27.65 -6.52 -10.36
C LEU A 184 -28.95 -6.56 -11.17
N PRO A 185 -29.97 -7.30 -10.70
CA PRO A 185 -31.30 -7.18 -11.25
C PRO A 185 -31.85 -5.75 -11.11
N PRO A 186 -32.83 -5.37 -11.93
CA PRO A 186 -33.55 -4.10 -11.77
C PRO A 186 -34.08 -3.96 -10.35
N ARG A 187 -34.15 -2.71 -9.86
CA ARG A 187 -34.58 -2.42 -8.49
C ARG A 187 -35.98 -2.93 -8.16
N GLU A 188 -36.86 -3.01 -9.16
CA GLU A 188 -38.21 -3.56 -9.00
C GLU A 188 -38.20 -5.02 -8.54
N THR A 189 -37.10 -5.75 -8.83
CA THR A 189 -36.90 -7.16 -8.50
C THR A 189 -35.83 -7.39 -7.42
N TYR A 190 -34.91 -6.44 -7.24
CA TYR A 190 -33.86 -6.51 -6.24
C TYR A 190 -34.15 -5.55 -5.07
N ASP A 191 -34.42 -6.13 -3.90
CA ASP A 191 -34.90 -5.42 -2.72
C ASP A 191 -33.77 -4.75 -1.92
N SER A 192 -33.18 -3.69 -2.50
CA SER A 192 -32.36 -2.73 -1.77
C SER A 192 -33.25 -1.87 -0.88
N THR A 193 -33.74 -2.43 0.22
CA THR A 193 -34.72 -1.78 1.13
C THR A 193 -34.17 -0.51 1.79
N THR A 194 -32.85 -0.38 1.89
CA THR A 194 -32.20 0.66 2.70
C THR A 194 -31.64 1.84 1.90
N LEU A 195 -31.44 1.71 0.59
CA LEU A 195 -30.82 2.75 -0.24
C LEU A 195 -31.70 3.20 -1.40
N PHE A 196 -31.53 4.46 -1.81
CA PHE A 196 -32.14 4.96 -3.06
C PHE A 196 -31.41 4.42 -4.31
N GLU A 197 -30.11 4.17 -4.22
CA GLU A 197 -29.32 3.58 -5.30
C GLU A 197 -29.47 2.04 -5.32
N ASN A 198 -29.53 1.45 -6.53
CA ASN A 198 -29.53 -0.01 -6.68
C ASN A 198 -28.10 -0.55 -6.54
N ARG A 199 -27.78 -1.11 -5.38
CA ARG A 199 -26.41 -1.50 -5.01
C ARG A 199 -26.40 -2.81 -4.25
N LEU A 200 -25.32 -3.58 -4.40
CA LEU A 200 -25.15 -4.83 -3.69
C LEU A 200 -25.11 -4.57 -2.18
N MET A 201 -25.96 -5.29 -1.45
CA MET A 201 -26.06 -5.24 0.01
C MET A 201 -26.17 -6.66 0.56
N PHE A 202 -25.70 -6.89 1.78
CA PHE A 202 -25.86 -8.16 2.47
C PHE A 202 -26.81 -7.98 3.67
N PRO A 203 -27.54 -9.03 4.07
CA PRO A 203 -28.30 -8.99 5.31
C PRO A 203 -27.34 -9.10 6.49
N GLY A 204 -27.21 -8.01 7.25
CA GLY A 204 -26.39 -7.90 8.45
C GLY A 204 -27.22 -7.71 9.73
N VAL A 205 -26.69 -6.93 10.67
CA VAL A 205 -27.34 -6.66 11.96
C VAL A 205 -28.63 -5.85 11.72
N ASP A 206 -29.71 -6.21 12.42
CA ASP A 206 -31.04 -5.59 12.29
C ASP A 206 -31.63 -5.59 10.86
N GLY A 207 -31.12 -6.44 9.97
CA GLY A 207 -31.53 -6.46 8.56
C GLY A 207 -30.90 -5.37 7.69
N GLU A 208 -30.04 -4.52 8.25
CA GLU A 208 -29.25 -3.54 7.49
C GLU A 208 -27.95 -4.17 6.99
N SER A 209 -27.35 -3.60 5.95
CA SER A 209 -26.03 -4.00 5.42
C SER A 209 -24.90 -3.52 6.34
N LYS A 210 -24.92 -3.94 7.61
CA LYS A 210 -24.00 -3.50 8.65
C LYS A 210 -23.48 -4.64 9.51
N LEU A 211 -22.26 -4.46 9.99
CA LEU A 211 -21.61 -5.32 10.99
C LEU A 211 -21.15 -4.46 12.18
N THR A 212 -21.01 -5.09 13.35
CA THR A 212 -20.63 -4.40 14.59
C THR A 212 -19.57 -5.18 15.35
N ASN A 213 -18.55 -4.49 15.88
CA ASN A 213 -17.51 -5.08 16.72
C ASN A 213 -17.05 -4.07 17.79
N ASN A 214 -16.69 -4.55 18.97
CA ASN A 214 -16.18 -3.75 20.11
C ASN A 214 -17.05 -2.53 20.53
N VAL A 215 -18.35 -2.52 20.20
CA VAL A 215 -19.27 -1.43 20.56
C VAL A 215 -19.36 -1.24 22.08
N GLU A 216 -19.35 -2.34 22.84
CA GLU A 216 -19.38 -2.31 24.31
C GLU A 216 -18.11 -1.71 24.92
N LEU A 217 -16.96 -1.88 24.25
CA LEU A 217 -15.67 -1.41 24.74
C LEU A 217 -15.39 0.05 24.36
N TYR A 218 -15.71 0.43 23.13
CA TYR A 218 -15.29 1.73 22.56
C TYR A 218 -16.45 2.68 22.23
N GLY A 219 -17.68 2.28 22.55
CA GLY A 219 -18.90 2.99 22.21
C GLY A 219 -19.26 2.86 20.73
N ARG A 220 -20.44 3.36 20.37
CA ARG A 220 -20.93 3.35 18.99
C ARG A 220 -20.20 4.39 18.14
N ARG A 221 -19.53 3.94 17.07
CA ARG A 221 -18.76 4.75 16.12
C ARG A 221 -19.00 4.19 14.73
N GLU A 222 -19.66 4.97 13.89
CA GLU A 222 -20.20 4.52 12.60
C GLU A 222 -19.35 5.00 11.43
N THR A 223 -19.29 4.18 10.38
CA THR A 223 -18.83 4.58 9.06
C THR A 223 -19.54 3.82 7.96
N VAL A 224 -19.47 4.36 6.74
CA VAL A 224 -19.88 3.70 5.51
C VAL A 224 -18.63 3.34 4.74
N GLN A 225 -18.51 2.07 4.35
CA GLN A 225 -17.42 1.58 3.50
C GLN A 225 -18.00 1.02 2.20
N GLU A 226 -17.50 1.55 1.08
CA GLU A 226 -17.87 1.06 -0.25
C GLU A 226 -16.81 0.11 -0.81
N PHE A 227 -17.26 -0.94 -1.49
CA PHE A 227 -16.46 -1.93 -2.19
C PHE A 227 -16.97 -2.05 -3.64
N PRO A 228 -16.69 -1.05 -4.50
CA PRO A 228 -17.30 -0.95 -5.82
C PRO A 228 -16.99 -2.16 -6.74
N ASP A 229 -15.86 -2.82 -6.51
CA ASP A 229 -15.42 -3.98 -7.29
C ASP A 229 -16.12 -5.29 -6.87
N ILE A 230 -16.80 -5.32 -5.72
CA ILE A 230 -17.57 -6.49 -5.29
C ILE A 230 -18.95 -6.42 -5.92
N ILE A 231 -19.11 -7.18 -7.01
CA ILE A 231 -20.35 -7.31 -7.77
C ILE A 231 -20.69 -8.79 -7.99
N PRO A 232 -21.96 -9.14 -8.30
CA PRO A 232 -22.29 -10.43 -8.88
C PRO A 232 -21.51 -10.65 -10.18
N GLU A 233 -20.71 -11.72 -10.24
CA GLU A 233 -19.82 -11.94 -11.37
C GLU A 233 -19.56 -13.43 -11.64
N TYR A 234 -19.37 -13.75 -12.91
CA TYR A 234 -18.85 -15.02 -13.40
C TYR A 234 -17.50 -14.75 -14.07
N THR A 235 -16.46 -15.48 -13.64
CA THR A 235 -15.16 -15.48 -14.29
C THR A 235 -15.05 -16.72 -15.18
N GLY A 236 -15.13 -16.50 -16.49
CA GLY A 236 -15.08 -17.55 -17.50
C GLY A 236 -13.69 -17.79 -18.05
N THR A 237 -13.58 -18.84 -18.87
CA THR A 237 -12.35 -19.17 -19.61
C THR A 237 -12.69 -19.49 -21.06
N VAL A 238 -11.92 -18.96 -22.01
CA VAL A 238 -12.00 -19.29 -23.43
C VAL A 238 -11.60 -20.76 -23.61
N GLN A 239 -12.56 -21.65 -23.85
CA GLN A 239 -12.28 -23.09 -23.99
C GLN A 239 -12.02 -23.48 -25.44
N THR A 240 -12.83 -22.98 -26.37
CA THR A 240 -12.69 -23.25 -27.80
C THR A 240 -12.86 -21.98 -28.62
N LEU A 241 -12.14 -21.91 -29.75
CA LEU A 241 -12.22 -20.81 -30.70
C LEU A 241 -12.88 -21.29 -31.99
N SER A 242 -13.98 -20.66 -32.35
CA SER A 242 -14.69 -20.91 -33.62
C SER A 242 -14.28 -19.91 -34.70
N SER A 243 -13.86 -18.71 -34.29
CA SER A 243 -13.35 -17.66 -35.20
C SER A 243 -12.42 -16.70 -34.45
N LEU A 244 -11.93 -15.66 -35.13
CA LEU A 244 -11.19 -14.55 -34.49
C LEU A 244 -12.04 -13.79 -33.44
N TYR A 245 -13.36 -13.83 -33.57
CA TYR A 245 -14.31 -13.07 -32.76
C TYR A 245 -15.24 -13.97 -31.94
N THR A 246 -15.14 -15.30 -32.06
CA THR A 246 -16.13 -16.22 -31.51
C THR A 246 -15.45 -17.32 -30.70
N PHE A 247 -15.91 -17.50 -29.47
CA PHE A 247 -15.44 -18.54 -28.58
C PHE A 247 -16.60 -19.21 -27.83
N THR A 248 -16.34 -20.37 -27.22
CA THR A 248 -17.31 -21.07 -26.37
C THR A 248 -16.75 -21.27 -24.96
N ASP A 249 -17.60 -21.12 -23.95
CA ASP A 249 -17.30 -21.45 -22.56
C ASP A 249 -18.41 -22.34 -21.96
N THR A 250 -18.18 -23.65 -21.92
CA THR A 250 -19.15 -24.61 -21.34
C THR A 250 -19.27 -24.51 -19.81
N GLY A 251 -18.46 -23.69 -19.15
CA GLY A 251 -18.56 -23.43 -17.71
C GLY A 251 -19.72 -22.51 -17.32
N ILE A 252 -20.28 -21.74 -18.27
CA ILE A 252 -21.46 -20.91 -18.01
C ILE A 252 -22.67 -21.82 -17.73
N ASP A 253 -23.25 -21.68 -16.55
CA ASP A 253 -24.35 -22.50 -16.03
C ASP A 253 -25.73 -21.82 -16.13
N PHE A 254 -25.82 -20.69 -16.84
CA PHE A 254 -27.05 -19.93 -17.07
C PHE A 254 -27.16 -19.44 -18.52
N ASP A 255 -28.37 -19.14 -18.98
CA ASP A 255 -28.58 -18.54 -20.31
C ASP A 255 -28.39 -17.01 -20.25
N ILE A 256 -27.35 -16.50 -20.90
CA ILE A 256 -27.05 -15.07 -20.99
C ILE A 256 -28.20 -14.28 -21.64
N ASN A 257 -28.91 -14.87 -22.60
CA ASN A 257 -30.03 -14.19 -23.29
C ASN A 257 -31.24 -13.97 -22.35
N GLU A 258 -31.38 -14.79 -21.30
CA GLU A 258 -32.38 -14.59 -20.24
C GLU A 258 -31.93 -13.55 -19.20
N GLN A 259 -30.64 -13.21 -19.18
CA GLN A 259 -30.02 -12.28 -18.23
C GLN A 259 -29.81 -10.86 -18.77
N LEU A 260 -30.45 -10.49 -19.89
CA LEU A 260 -30.26 -9.16 -20.48
C LEU A 260 -30.95 -8.05 -19.67
N ILE A 261 -30.24 -6.94 -19.44
CA ILE A 261 -30.80 -5.74 -18.81
C ILE A 261 -31.30 -4.79 -19.91
N SER A 262 -32.56 -4.36 -19.81
CA SER A 262 -33.15 -3.43 -20.78
C SER A 262 -32.35 -2.13 -20.90
N GLY A 263 -31.86 -1.82 -22.11
CA GLY A 263 -31.15 -0.59 -22.42
C GLY A 263 -29.64 -0.65 -22.23
N LEU A 264 -29.08 -1.79 -21.81
CA LEU A 264 -27.64 -2.03 -21.77
C LEU A 264 -27.26 -3.13 -22.77
N GLU A 265 -26.09 -2.98 -23.39
CA GLU A 265 -25.51 -4.03 -24.24
C GLU A 265 -24.60 -4.92 -23.38
N PRO A 266 -24.80 -6.24 -23.35
CA PRO A 266 -23.95 -7.14 -22.59
C PRO A 266 -22.53 -7.08 -23.16
N LYS A 267 -21.53 -7.15 -22.29
CA LYS A 267 -20.11 -7.08 -22.69
C LYS A 267 -19.26 -8.06 -21.91
N VAL A 268 -18.11 -8.40 -22.49
CA VAL A 268 -17.05 -9.15 -21.81
C VAL A 268 -15.80 -8.31 -21.69
N THR A 269 -15.14 -8.39 -20.54
CA THR A 269 -13.82 -7.79 -20.33
C THR A 269 -12.82 -8.91 -20.07
N PHE A 270 -11.74 -8.96 -20.85
CA PHE A 270 -10.70 -9.97 -20.69
C PHE A 270 -9.81 -9.64 -19.49
N LEU A 271 -9.53 -10.66 -18.67
CA LEU A 271 -8.63 -10.58 -17.53
C LEU A 271 -7.23 -11.11 -17.84
N SER A 272 -7.05 -11.83 -18.95
CA SER A 272 -5.73 -12.34 -19.34
C SER A 272 -5.53 -12.33 -20.85
N GLY A 273 -4.31 -12.70 -21.27
CA GLY A 273 -3.94 -12.77 -22.67
C GLY A 273 -3.72 -11.40 -23.31
N SER A 274 -3.63 -11.39 -24.63
CA SER A 274 -3.35 -10.16 -25.40
C SER A 274 -4.49 -9.15 -25.36
N LEU A 275 -5.70 -9.56 -25.00
CA LEU A 275 -6.88 -8.69 -24.89
C LEU A 275 -7.12 -8.18 -23.46
N MET A 276 -6.25 -8.50 -22.50
CA MET A 276 -6.42 -8.12 -21.10
C MET A 276 -6.74 -6.62 -20.93
N GLY A 277 -7.82 -6.32 -20.21
CA GLY A 277 -8.34 -4.98 -19.97
C GLY A 277 -9.27 -4.43 -21.05
N LEU A 278 -9.35 -5.04 -22.23
CA LEU A 278 -10.27 -4.63 -23.28
C LEU A 278 -11.68 -5.19 -23.05
N SER A 279 -12.68 -4.34 -23.31
CA SER A 279 -14.09 -4.69 -23.18
C SER A 279 -14.77 -4.72 -24.55
N PHE A 280 -15.53 -5.77 -24.82
CA PHE A 280 -16.20 -6.00 -26.10
C PHE A 280 -17.68 -6.24 -25.85
N GLY A 281 -18.56 -5.55 -26.59
CA GLY A 281 -19.97 -5.94 -26.65
C GLY A 281 -20.11 -7.38 -27.16
N ILE A 282 -21.10 -8.12 -26.69
CA ILE A 282 -21.28 -9.53 -27.03
C ILE A 282 -22.66 -9.83 -27.58
N THR A 283 -22.70 -10.89 -28.39
CA THR A 283 -23.93 -11.57 -28.80
C THR A 283 -23.78 -13.07 -28.56
N VAL A 284 -24.84 -13.73 -28.13
CA VAL A 284 -24.86 -15.17 -27.85
C VAL A 284 -25.81 -15.83 -28.85
N VAL A 285 -25.26 -16.67 -29.72
CA VAL A 285 -26.00 -17.25 -30.86
C VAL A 285 -26.58 -18.61 -30.51
N ASP A 286 -25.82 -19.47 -29.84
CA ASP A 286 -26.23 -20.83 -29.49
C ASP A 286 -25.48 -21.33 -28.24
N GLY A 287 -26.25 -21.74 -27.23
CA GLY A 287 -25.75 -22.16 -25.92
C GLY A 287 -24.75 -21.15 -25.34
N ASN A 288 -23.53 -21.61 -25.10
CA ASN A 288 -22.48 -20.82 -24.47
C ASN A 288 -21.47 -20.25 -25.49
N THR A 289 -21.89 -20.07 -26.74
CA THR A 289 -21.05 -19.53 -27.81
C THR A 289 -21.21 -18.02 -27.92
N ILE A 290 -20.15 -17.31 -27.54
CA ILE A 290 -20.08 -15.86 -27.44
C ILE A 290 -19.38 -15.30 -28.68
N THR A 291 -19.99 -14.31 -29.33
CA THR A 291 -19.39 -13.55 -30.43
C THR A 291 -19.17 -12.10 -30.01
N LEU A 292 -17.93 -11.64 -30.15
CA LEU A 292 -17.50 -10.29 -29.84
C LEU A 292 -17.84 -9.32 -30.98
N THR A 293 -18.33 -8.14 -30.60
CA THR A 293 -18.37 -6.97 -31.48
C THR A 293 -16.97 -6.33 -31.53
N PRO A 294 -16.33 -6.22 -32.71
CA PRO A 294 -15.01 -5.62 -32.82
C PRO A 294 -15.01 -4.16 -32.38
N ILE A 295 -13.97 -3.75 -31.65
CA ILE A 295 -13.75 -2.36 -31.27
C ILE A 295 -12.68 -1.75 -32.18
N THR A 296 -12.80 -0.46 -32.48
CA THR A 296 -11.81 0.27 -33.28
C THR A 296 -11.34 1.50 -32.51
N GLU A 297 -10.03 1.58 -32.29
CA GLU A 297 -9.34 2.67 -31.61
C GLU A 297 -8.27 3.29 -32.53
N GLU A 298 -7.58 4.33 -32.06
CA GLU A 298 -6.48 4.96 -32.80
C GLU A 298 -5.34 3.98 -33.14
N SER A 299 -5.15 2.98 -32.28
CA SER A 299 -4.13 1.95 -32.43
C SER A 299 -4.53 0.83 -33.41
N GLY A 300 -5.81 0.73 -33.79
CA GLY A 300 -6.33 -0.26 -34.73
C GLY A 300 -7.67 -0.88 -34.32
N THR A 301 -8.10 -1.90 -35.08
CA THR A 301 -9.28 -2.71 -34.76
C THR A 301 -8.88 -3.98 -34.01
N TYR A 302 -9.65 -4.35 -32.99
CA TYR A 302 -9.41 -5.53 -32.15
C TYR A 302 -10.68 -6.38 -32.02
N PRO A 303 -10.56 -7.72 -31.88
CA PRO A 303 -9.35 -8.53 -32.10
C PRO A 303 -8.77 -8.48 -33.52
N ASN A 304 -7.46 -8.71 -33.69
CA ASN A 304 -6.77 -8.79 -34.98
C ASN A 304 -5.73 -9.94 -35.03
N ALA A 305 -4.93 -10.03 -36.09
CA ALA A 305 -3.98 -11.14 -36.28
C ALA A 305 -2.97 -11.30 -35.13
N THR A 306 -2.58 -10.19 -34.50
CA THR A 306 -1.56 -10.11 -33.43
C THR A 306 -2.21 -10.06 -32.05
N ILE A 307 -3.17 -9.16 -31.85
CA ILE A 307 -3.85 -8.94 -30.58
C ILE A 307 -5.21 -9.65 -30.65
N LYS A 308 -5.26 -10.88 -30.13
CA LYS A 308 -6.43 -11.76 -30.15
C LYS A 308 -6.50 -12.63 -28.90
N MET A 309 -7.68 -13.19 -28.67
CA MET A 309 -7.91 -14.22 -27.67
C MET A 309 -7.23 -15.53 -28.06
N THR A 310 -6.88 -16.30 -27.05
CA THR A 310 -6.33 -17.65 -27.13
C THR A 310 -7.06 -18.57 -26.16
N VAL A 311 -7.03 -19.88 -26.42
CA VAL A 311 -7.60 -20.87 -25.51
C VAL A 311 -6.88 -20.79 -24.16
N GLY A 312 -7.65 -20.68 -23.08
CA GLY A 312 -7.16 -20.48 -21.73
C GLY A 312 -7.24 -19.03 -21.24
N ASP A 313 -7.55 -18.06 -22.11
CA ASP A 313 -7.75 -16.68 -21.66
C ASP A 313 -9.00 -16.54 -20.79
N THR A 314 -8.90 -15.77 -19.72
CA THR A 314 -9.97 -15.55 -18.74
C THR A 314 -10.69 -14.23 -18.99
N TYR A 315 -11.97 -14.16 -18.63
CA TYR A 315 -12.81 -12.98 -18.85
C TYR A 315 -13.93 -12.88 -17.81
N LYS A 316 -14.52 -11.69 -17.66
CA LYS A 316 -15.76 -11.44 -16.90
C LYS A 316 -16.86 -10.91 -17.81
N ILE A 317 -18.11 -11.21 -17.46
CA ILE A 317 -19.30 -10.72 -18.15
C ILE A 317 -19.89 -9.54 -17.36
N TYR A 318 -20.24 -8.48 -18.06
CA TYR A 318 -20.83 -7.26 -17.51
C TYR A 318 -22.13 -6.89 -18.23
N ASP A 319 -22.87 -5.99 -17.60
CA ASP A 319 -24.12 -5.41 -18.10
C ASP A 319 -25.24 -6.46 -18.31
N ILE A 320 -25.26 -7.49 -17.46
CA ILE A 320 -26.30 -8.52 -17.39
C ILE A 320 -26.82 -8.67 -15.96
N GLN A 321 -28.07 -9.07 -15.77
CA GLN A 321 -28.56 -9.43 -14.43
C GLN A 321 -28.00 -10.81 -14.08
N MET A 322 -27.19 -10.92 -13.03
CA MET A 322 -26.66 -12.22 -12.64
C MET A 322 -27.73 -13.05 -11.90
N PRO A 323 -27.74 -14.39 -12.05
CA PRO A 323 -28.65 -15.25 -11.30
C PRO A 323 -28.47 -15.14 -9.77
N ASP A 324 -29.51 -15.50 -9.01
CA ASP A 324 -29.54 -15.39 -7.55
C ASP A 324 -28.34 -16.06 -6.84
N SER A 325 -27.84 -17.19 -7.35
CA SER A 325 -26.67 -17.87 -6.79
C SER A 325 -25.41 -16.98 -6.80
N TYR A 326 -25.21 -16.21 -7.87
CA TYR A 326 -24.09 -15.28 -8.02
C TYR A 326 -24.27 -14.00 -7.19
N ILE A 327 -25.53 -13.57 -7.01
CA ILE A 327 -25.86 -12.47 -6.08
C ILE A 327 -25.51 -12.88 -4.66
N VAL A 328 -25.96 -14.06 -4.20
CA VAL A 328 -25.65 -14.57 -2.86
C VAL A 328 -24.14 -14.71 -2.65
N ALA A 329 -23.41 -15.26 -3.63
CA ALA A 329 -21.95 -15.37 -3.55
C ALA A 329 -21.26 -13.99 -3.47
N ALA A 330 -21.78 -12.97 -4.16
CA ALA A 330 -21.26 -11.61 -4.04
C ALA A 330 -21.60 -10.98 -2.68
N GLN A 331 -22.79 -11.24 -2.12
CA GLN A 331 -23.17 -10.79 -0.77
C GLN A 331 -22.25 -11.37 0.30
N ASP A 332 -21.88 -12.64 0.19
CA ASP A 332 -20.95 -13.27 1.12
C ASP A 332 -19.53 -12.67 1.02
N ARG A 333 -19.05 -12.42 -0.21
CA ARG A 333 -17.79 -11.69 -0.43
C ARG A 333 -17.83 -10.28 0.16
N LEU A 334 -18.95 -9.57 -0.02
CA LEU A 334 -19.14 -8.23 0.53
C LEU A 334 -19.17 -8.25 2.07
N ARG A 335 -19.86 -9.22 2.67
CA ARG A 335 -19.89 -9.39 4.13
C ARG A 335 -18.48 -9.66 4.66
N GLN A 336 -17.71 -10.53 4.00
CA GLN A 336 -16.33 -10.82 4.41
C GLN A 336 -15.44 -9.58 4.32
N ALA A 337 -15.46 -8.86 3.19
CA ALA A 337 -14.67 -7.62 3.04
C ALA A 337 -15.06 -6.55 4.07
N THR A 338 -16.35 -6.46 4.41
CA THR A 338 -16.84 -5.56 5.47
C THR A 338 -16.36 -6.00 6.85
N GLN A 339 -16.30 -7.31 7.11
CA GLN A 339 -15.79 -7.86 8.36
C GLN A 339 -14.29 -7.61 8.50
N ASP A 340 -13.51 -7.85 7.43
CA ASP A 340 -12.06 -7.60 7.42
C ASP A 340 -11.75 -6.12 7.69
N PHE A 341 -12.51 -5.21 7.06
CA PHE A 341 -12.42 -3.79 7.34
C PHE A 341 -12.79 -3.46 8.79
N LEU A 342 -13.89 -4.02 9.31
CA LEU A 342 -14.31 -3.79 10.69
C LEU A 342 -13.29 -4.31 11.69
N ASP A 343 -12.69 -5.47 11.46
CA ASP A 343 -11.69 -6.05 12.37
C ASP A 343 -10.42 -5.21 12.43
N ASP A 344 -9.99 -4.66 11.29
CA ASP A 344 -8.87 -3.73 11.26
C ASP A 344 -9.22 -2.40 11.97
N TYR A 345 -10.42 -1.86 11.81
CA TYR A 345 -10.77 -0.53 12.33
C TYR A 345 -11.49 -0.52 13.68
N SER A 346 -11.87 -1.66 14.25
CA SER A 346 -12.59 -1.75 15.53
C SER A 346 -11.70 -1.84 16.76
N ILE A 347 -10.38 -1.80 16.57
CA ILE A 347 -9.38 -1.78 17.63
C ILE A 347 -8.50 -0.53 17.45
N PRO A 348 -8.17 0.20 18.53
CA PRO A 348 -7.22 1.30 18.44
C PRO A 348 -5.88 0.80 17.88
N ALA A 349 -5.36 1.46 16.85
CA ALA A 349 -4.00 1.21 16.43
C ALA A 349 -3.04 1.84 17.44
N ASP A 350 -2.48 1.00 18.28
CA ASP A 350 -1.37 1.36 19.14
C ASP A 350 -0.05 1.15 18.41
N VAL A 351 0.82 2.14 18.49
CA VAL A 351 2.22 2.05 18.08
C VAL A 351 3.07 1.98 19.32
N TYR A 352 4.03 1.08 19.27
CA TYR A 352 4.97 0.88 20.35
C TYR A 352 6.36 1.29 19.89
N THR A 353 7.06 2.00 20.76
CA THR A 353 8.49 2.30 20.59
C THR A 353 9.25 1.67 21.75
N ALA A 354 10.19 0.78 21.46
CA ALA A 354 11.00 0.11 22.46
C ALA A 354 12.47 0.50 22.34
N GLN A 355 13.08 0.82 23.47
CA GLN A 355 14.53 0.93 23.61
C GLN A 355 15.09 -0.44 23.97
N VAL A 356 15.91 -1.00 23.10
CA VAL A 356 16.40 -2.37 23.25
C VAL A 356 17.54 -2.43 24.27
N ASP A 357 17.58 -3.50 25.07
CA ASP A 357 18.69 -3.79 25.98
C ASP A 357 19.90 -4.26 25.18
N GLU A 358 20.89 -3.37 25.06
CA GLU A 358 22.13 -3.58 24.31
C GLU A 358 22.87 -4.84 24.77
N GLU A 359 22.86 -5.11 26.08
CA GLU A 359 23.58 -6.23 26.67
C GLU A 359 22.85 -7.56 26.38
N TYR A 360 21.52 -7.55 26.37
CA TYR A 360 20.72 -8.72 26.01
C TYR A 360 20.99 -9.16 24.58
N LEU A 361 20.98 -8.23 23.62
CA LEU A 361 21.28 -8.56 22.22
C LEU A 361 22.72 -9.07 22.08
N ARG A 362 23.67 -8.46 22.80
CA ARG A 362 25.08 -8.85 22.74
C ARG A 362 25.33 -10.27 23.25
N ILE A 363 24.72 -10.65 24.38
CA ILE A 363 24.90 -11.97 24.99
C ILE A 363 24.26 -13.07 24.12
N ASN A 364 23.13 -12.77 23.49
CA ASN A 364 22.39 -13.74 22.69
C ASN A 364 22.72 -13.66 21.19
N GLU A 365 23.68 -12.80 20.80
CA GLU A 365 24.10 -12.55 19.42
C GLU A 365 22.92 -12.23 18.48
N ILE A 366 21.95 -11.47 18.98
CA ILE A 366 20.73 -11.13 18.24
C ILE A 366 20.99 -9.89 17.38
N GLU A 367 20.77 -10.02 16.07
CA GLU A 367 20.69 -8.89 15.14
C GLU A 367 19.23 -8.63 14.76
N LEU A 368 18.81 -7.36 14.91
CA LEU A 368 17.46 -6.91 14.55
C LEU A 368 17.48 -6.24 13.17
N SER A 369 16.49 -6.57 12.35
CA SER A 369 16.22 -5.93 11.05
C SER A 369 14.73 -5.65 10.88
N LEU A 370 14.39 -4.76 9.94
CA LEU A 370 13.00 -4.53 9.54
C LEU A 370 12.38 -5.84 8.99
N GLY A 371 11.09 -6.02 9.20
CA GLY A 371 10.32 -7.19 8.71
C GLY A 371 10.45 -8.46 9.57
N ILE A 372 11.33 -8.45 10.57
CA ILE A 372 11.43 -9.55 11.53
C ILE A 372 10.25 -9.52 12.51
N MET A 373 9.66 -10.68 12.76
CA MET A 373 8.67 -10.90 13.80
C MET A 373 9.35 -11.26 15.12
N ILE A 374 9.00 -10.56 16.21
CA ILE A 374 9.46 -10.83 17.58
C ILE A 374 8.27 -11.02 18.50
N ARG A 375 8.35 -11.96 19.45
CA ARG A 375 7.32 -12.08 20.50
C ARG A 375 7.56 -11.02 21.55
N ILE A 376 6.52 -10.27 21.88
CA ILE A 376 6.60 -9.20 22.88
C ILE A 376 5.58 -9.49 23.98
N VAL A 377 6.05 -9.45 25.22
CA VAL A 377 5.22 -9.64 26.41
C VAL A 377 5.35 -8.43 27.32
N ASN A 378 4.20 -7.81 27.64
CA ASN A 378 4.09 -6.72 28.59
C ASN A 378 2.72 -6.79 29.31
N GLU A 379 2.74 -7.14 30.59
CA GLU A 379 1.51 -7.30 31.39
C GLU A 379 0.75 -5.99 31.58
N GLU A 380 1.46 -4.86 31.77
CA GLU A 380 0.84 -3.54 32.02
C GLU A 380 0.02 -3.04 30.82
N PHE A 381 0.46 -3.36 29.61
CA PHE A 381 -0.25 -3.06 28.38
C PHE A 381 -1.14 -4.21 27.89
N GLY A 382 -1.15 -5.35 28.58
CA GLY A 382 -1.94 -6.52 28.20
C GLY A 382 -1.50 -7.18 26.89
N ILE A 383 -0.19 -7.13 26.59
CA ILE A 383 0.38 -7.60 25.34
C ILE A 383 1.08 -8.94 25.55
N ASP A 384 0.70 -9.94 24.75
CA ASP A 384 1.47 -11.16 24.52
C ASP A 384 1.20 -11.60 23.07
N ASN A 385 1.97 -11.05 22.13
CA ASN A 385 1.76 -11.31 20.71
C ASN A 385 3.07 -11.19 19.90
N MET A 386 3.06 -11.72 18.68
CA MET A 386 4.12 -11.51 17.71
C MET A 386 3.92 -10.16 17.02
N TYR A 387 4.98 -9.35 16.98
CA TYR A 387 4.99 -8.08 16.27
C TYR A 387 6.12 -8.02 15.26
N GLU A 388 5.81 -7.48 14.10
CA GLU A 388 6.79 -7.13 13.09
C GLU A 388 7.52 -5.83 13.46
N ILE A 389 8.84 -5.84 13.33
CA ILE A 389 9.65 -4.62 13.44
C ILE A 389 9.42 -3.79 12.19
N LYS A 390 8.70 -2.67 12.34
CA LYS A 390 8.33 -1.77 11.23
C LYS A 390 9.13 -0.48 11.21
N ASP A 391 9.79 -0.14 12.31
CA ASP A 391 10.80 0.92 12.38
C ASP A 391 12.02 0.44 13.14
N LEU A 392 13.19 0.87 12.70
CA LEU A 392 14.48 0.42 13.24
C LEU A 392 15.48 1.56 13.16
N GLN A 393 15.93 2.01 14.33
CA GLN A 393 17.05 2.91 14.46
C GLN A 393 18.20 2.18 15.13
N ARG A 394 19.37 2.19 14.49
CA ARG A 394 20.61 1.60 15.02
C ARG A 394 21.68 2.66 15.19
N ASN A 395 22.43 2.59 16.30
CA ASN A 395 23.61 3.42 16.47
C ASN A 395 24.76 2.92 15.58
N ILE A 396 25.45 3.84 14.89
CA ILE A 396 26.56 3.48 13.99
C ILE A 396 27.78 2.97 14.78
N ASN A 397 28.02 3.49 15.99
CA ASN A 397 29.19 3.16 16.82
C ASN A 397 28.94 2.00 17.78
N ASN A 398 27.68 1.73 18.13
CA ASN A 398 27.29 0.63 19.01
C ASN A 398 26.27 -0.25 18.30
N GLU A 399 26.74 -1.42 17.87
CA GLU A 399 26.00 -2.32 16.99
C GLU A 399 24.79 -2.98 17.65
N TYR A 400 24.71 -2.96 18.99
CA TYR A 400 23.60 -3.51 19.79
C TYR A 400 22.67 -2.43 20.35
N LYS A 401 22.92 -1.15 20.04
CA LYS A 401 22.04 -0.05 20.45
C LYS A 401 20.96 0.20 19.41
N TYR A 402 19.77 -0.30 19.70
CA TYR A 402 18.59 -0.19 18.85
C TYR A 402 17.43 0.54 19.54
N THR A 403 16.72 1.34 18.75
CA THR A 403 15.31 1.66 18.98
C THR A 403 14.51 0.91 17.93
N ILE A 404 13.44 0.23 18.33
CA ILE A 404 12.50 -0.40 17.40
C ILE A 404 11.11 0.19 17.56
N GLY A 405 10.40 0.32 16.44
CA GLY A 405 8.99 0.64 16.40
C GLY A 405 8.18 -0.52 15.81
N PHE A 406 7.06 -0.83 16.45
CA PHE A 406 6.18 -1.92 16.04
C PHE A 406 4.72 -1.61 16.40
N GLY A 407 3.80 -2.35 15.78
CA GLY A 407 2.36 -2.18 15.94
C GLY A 407 1.61 -2.72 14.73
N GLU A 408 0.28 -2.76 14.82
CA GLU A 408 -0.56 -3.26 13.72
C GLU A 408 -0.42 -2.40 12.46
N LYS A 409 -0.34 -1.08 12.64
CA LYS A 409 -0.04 -0.11 11.57
C LYS A 409 0.95 0.91 12.09
N MET A 410 1.96 1.24 11.28
CA MET A 410 2.80 2.40 11.53
C MET A 410 2.15 3.63 10.90
N PRO A 411 2.23 4.81 11.53
CA PRO A 411 1.77 6.02 10.90
C PRO A 411 2.67 6.27 9.70
N SER A 412 2.11 6.62 8.55
CA SER A 412 2.87 7.24 7.45
C SER A 412 3.67 8.46 7.95
N GLY A 413 3.15 9.07 9.03
CA GLY A 413 3.80 10.10 9.84
C GLY A 413 5.10 9.69 10.54
N LEU A 414 5.43 8.41 10.72
CA LEU A 414 6.71 7.98 11.30
C LEU A 414 7.85 8.13 10.28
N ILE A 415 7.58 7.88 8.99
CA ILE A 415 8.48 8.22 7.88
C ILE A 415 8.68 9.74 7.80
N SER A 416 7.63 10.54 8.01
CA SER A 416 7.75 12.02 8.07
C SER A 416 8.38 12.53 9.38
N SER A 417 8.22 11.81 10.49
CA SER A 417 8.87 12.12 11.78
C SER A 417 10.35 11.79 11.72
N ILE A 418 10.76 10.72 11.01
CA ILE A 418 12.17 10.48 10.65
C ILE A 418 12.68 11.57 9.71
N LYS A 419 11.82 12.12 8.82
CA LYS A 419 12.21 13.28 8.00
C LYS A 419 12.46 14.55 8.83
N ASN A 420 11.83 14.71 10.00
CA ASN A 420 11.87 15.94 10.81
C ASN A 420 12.65 15.84 12.13
N ASN A 421 12.95 14.64 12.62
CA ASN A 421 13.73 14.46 13.85
C ASN A 421 15.22 14.55 13.56
N ASN A 422 15.72 15.78 13.56
CA ASN A 422 17.12 16.06 13.86
C ASN A 422 17.45 15.41 15.21
N PHE A 423 18.18 14.28 15.20
CA PHE A 423 18.79 13.73 16.42
C PHE A 423 19.83 14.71 16.94
N THR A 424 19.36 15.71 17.68
CA THR A 424 20.23 16.50 18.54
C THR A 424 20.53 15.61 19.75
N GLN A 425 21.54 14.75 19.66
CA GLN A 425 22.19 14.25 20.86
C GLN A 425 22.88 15.45 21.55
N LYS A 426 22.12 16.22 22.31
CA LYS A 426 22.69 17.01 23.40
C LYS A 426 23.00 16.00 24.51
N GLN A 427 24.28 15.69 24.70
CA GLN A 427 24.72 15.18 25.99
C GLN A 427 24.34 16.23 27.04
N THR A 428 23.32 15.92 27.85
CA THR A 428 22.94 16.75 28.98
C THR A 428 24.02 16.60 30.05
N ILE A 429 24.93 17.57 30.11
CA ILE A 429 25.75 17.78 31.30
C ILE A 429 24.78 18.30 32.38
N TYR A 430 24.59 17.54 33.44
CA TYR A 430 23.84 17.99 34.62
C TYR A 430 24.57 19.18 35.23
N ASN A 431 23.99 20.37 35.10
CA ASN A 431 24.24 21.46 36.04
C ASN A 431 23.00 21.59 36.92
N ILE A 432 23.12 21.11 38.15
CA ILE A 432 22.15 21.39 39.20
C ILE A 432 22.30 22.88 39.53
N ASN A 433 21.32 23.69 39.15
CA ASN A 433 21.08 24.97 39.79
C ASN A 433 19.60 25.08 40.14
N ARG A 434 19.36 25.24 41.45
CA ARG A 434 18.06 25.53 42.04
C ARG A 434 17.44 26.77 41.38
N THR A 435 16.11 26.75 41.22
CA THR A 435 15.15 27.71 41.81
C THR A 435 14.02 28.06 40.82
N MET A 436 12.79 27.71 41.24
CA MET A 436 11.45 28.25 40.90
C MET A 436 10.77 27.87 39.58
N VAL A 437 9.60 27.27 39.78
CA VAL A 437 8.48 27.09 38.86
C VAL A 437 7.63 28.36 38.85
N THR A 438 7.20 28.84 37.68
CA THR A 438 5.83 29.36 37.51
C THR A 438 5.38 29.26 36.05
N SER A 439 4.20 28.66 35.87
CA SER A 439 3.38 28.70 34.66
C SER A 439 2.74 30.08 34.47
N ASN A 440 2.39 30.45 33.23
CA ASN A 440 1.00 30.73 32.84
C ASN A 440 0.87 31.14 31.36
N GLU A 441 -0.35 30.91 30.90
CA GLU A 441 -0.94 30.91 29.57
C GLU A 441 -0.80 32.18 28.72
N VAL A 442 -0.72 31.92 27.41
CA VAL A 442 -1.37 32.58 26.27
C VAL A 442 -1.92 34.00 26.47
N THR A 443 -1.46 34.92 25.62
CA THR A 443 -2.34 35.93 25.05
C THR A 443 -1.95 36.20 23.60
N ASN A 444 -2.85 35.88 22.67
CA ASN A 444 -2.77 36.32 21.29
C ASN A 444 -2.92 37.83 21.23
N ILE A 445 -2.01 38.52 20.54
CA ILE A 445 -2.24 39.89 20.07
C ILE A 445 -1.97 39.92 18.56
N ILE A 446 -3.03 40.22 17.83
CA ILE A 446 -3.03 40.60 16.41
C ILE A 446 -2.72 42.09 16.34
N GLY A 447 -1.73 42.45 15.53
CA GLY A 447 -1.58 43.82 15.03
C GLY A 447 -0.30 44.53 15.44
N GLY A 448 0.51 44.85 14.43
CA GLY A 448 1.18 46.14 14.32
C GLY A 448 2.52 46.31 15.03
N GLU A 449 3.52 46.58 14.19
CA GLU A 449 4.80 47.26 14.46
C GLU A 449 6.03 46.36 14.69
N THR A 450 6.93 46.46 13.71
CA THR A 450 8.29 45.95 13.70
C THR A 450 9.20 46.86 14.52
N PRO A 451 10.02 46.35 15.45
CA PRO A 451 11.21 47.04 15.90
C PRO A 451 12.48 46.45 15.27
N THR A 452 13.30 47.37 14.80
CA THR A 452 14.59 47.24 14.12
C THR A 452 15.70 46.65 15.00
N TRP A 453 16.65 45.98 14.35
CA TRP A 453 17.87 45.44 14.94
C TRP A 453 18.82 46.55 15.40
N GLU A 454 19.02 46.70 16.70
CA GLU A 454 20.25 47.26 17.27
C GLU A 454 20.64 46.54 18.58
N GLN A 455 21.85 45.96 18.55
CA GLN A 455 22.75 45.71 19.69
C GLN A 455 22.38 44.58 20.69
N LEU A 456 22.86 43.36 20.41
CA LEU A 456 23.92 42.65 21.16
C LEU A 456 24.29 41.32 20.50
#